data_AF-A0A507WEI6-F1
#
_entry.id   AF-A0A507WEI6-F1
#
_cell.length_a   1.000
_cell.length_b   1.000
_cell.length_c   1.000
_cell.angle_alpha   90.00
_cell.angle_beta   90.00
_cell.angle_gamma   90.00
#
_symmetry.space_group_name_H-M   'P 1'
#
loop_
_entity.id
_entity.type
_entity.pdbx_description
1 polymer ?
#
loop_
_entity_poly.entity_id
_entity_poly.type
_entity_poly.pdbx_seq_one_letter_code
_entity_poly.pdbx_strand_id
1 'polypeptide(L)'
;MAKKQLVGEEINKARAILELHPLPPHHNESLQATLCDLELHLQSHEQADYARMANLLRGAEAELEADHPVVASVISGVIRTLANMGI
;
A
#
# COMPACT_ATOMS: atom_id res chain seq x y z
N MET A 1 -0.91 -19.20 0.90
CA MET A 1 0.52 -18.84 0.79
C MET A 1 0.78 -17.91 -0.40
N ALA A 2 0.53 -18.32 -1.66
CA ALA A 2 0.84 -17.51 -2.85
C ALA A 2 0.25 -16.07 -2.86
N LYS A 3 -1.00 -15.90 -2.44
CA LYS A 3 -1.66 -14.57 -2.41
C LYS A 3 -1.00 -13.55 -1.47
N LYS A 4 -0.56 -13.99 -0.28
CA LYS A 4 0.11 -13.13 0.70
C LYS A 4 1.50 -12.69 0.21
N GLN A 5 2.20 -13.57 -0.52
CA GLN A 5 3.49 -13.25 -1.15
C GLN A 5 3.33 -12.15 -2.21
N LEU A 6 2.30 -12.22 -3.04
CA LEU A 6 2.02 -11.19 -4.05
C LEU A 6 1.83 -9.79 -3.42
N VAL A 7 1.10 -9.68 -2.31
CA VAL A 7 0.94 -8.38 -1.65
C VAL A 7 2.28 -7.89 -1.07
N GLY A 8 3.08 -8.78 -0.47
CA GLY A 8 4.41 -8.43 0.01
C GLY A 8 5.33 -7.91 -1.11
N GLU A 9 5.26 -8.50 -2.31
CA GLU A 9 6.00 -8.01 -3.48
C GLU A 9 5.55 -6.61 -3.90
N GLU A 10 4.25 -6.33 -3.91
CA GLU A 10 3.73 -4.99 -4.24
C GLU A 10 4.08 -3.95 -3.17
N ILE A 11 4.08 -4.32 -1.88
CA ILE A 11 4.54 -3.44 -0.79
C ILE A 11 6.02 -3.08 -0.98
N ASN A 12 6.87 -4.07 -1.29
CA ASN A 12 8.29 -3.83 -1.53
C ASN A 12 8.51 -2.91 -2.73
N LYS A 13 7.75 -3.09 -3.82
CA LYS A 13 7.78 -2.17 -4.97
C LYS A 13 7.35 -0.75 -4.56
N ALA A 14 6.31 -0.61 -3.76
CA ALA A 14 5.86 0.69 -3.25
C ALA A 14 6.95 1.38 -2.44
N ARG A 15 7.60 0.68 -1.51
CA ARG A 15 8.69 1.24 -0.71
C ARG A 15 9.88 1.66 -1.58
N ALA A 16 10.30 0.83 -2.53
CA ALA A 16 11.39 1.17 -3.44
C ALA A 16 11.06 2.44 -4.27
N ILE A 17 9.82 2.60 -4.69
CA ILE A 17 9.39 3.79 -5.44
C ILE A 17 9.34 5.04 -4.55
N LEU A 18 8.92 4.92 -3.29
CA LEU A 18 8.94 6.02 -2.32
C LEU A 18 10.36 6.53 -2.02
N GLU A 19 11.37 5.65 -2.07
CA GLU A 19 12.78 6.05 -1.94
C GLU A 19 13.27 6.86 -3.16
N LEU A 20 12.78 6.53 -4.36
CA LEU A 20 13.15 7.22 -5.61
C LEU A 20 12.33 8.49 -5.87
N HIS A 21 11.11 8.54 -5.35
CA HIS A 21 10.16 9.63 -5.52
C HIS A 21 9.70 10.14 -4.16
N PRO A 22 10.52 10.98 -3.49
CA PRO A 22 10.21 11.46 -2.16
C PRO A 22 8.93 12.30 -2.16
N LEU A 23 8.04 11.97 -1.22
CA LEU A 23 6.81 12.69 -0.96
C LEU A 23 7.02 13.76 0.13
N PRO A 24 6.11 14.74 0.25
CA PRO A 24 6.00 15.56 1.45
C PRO A 24 5.95 14.68 2.72
N PRO A 25 6.58 15.09 3.83
CA PRO A 25 6.75 14.25 5.02
C PRO A 25 5.44 13.65 5.54
N HIS A 26 4.37 14.44 5.58
CA HIS A 26 3.07 13.97 6.07
C HIS A 26 2.46 12.83 5.25
N HIS A 27 2.54 12.90 3.90
CA HIS A 27 2.10 11.80 3.03
C HIS A 27 3.02 10.59 3.15
N ASN A 28 4.34 10.80 3.20
CA ASN A 28 5.31 9.71 3.32
C ASN A 28 5.12 8.93 4.62
N GLU A 29 5.00 9.61 5.75
CA GLU A 29 4.82 8.98 7.07
C GLU A 29 3.51 8.17 7.13
N SER A 30 2.40 8.76 6.68
CA SER A 30 1.10 8.08 6.66
C SER A 30 1.10 6.84 5.76
N LEU A 31 1.71 6.96 4.58
CA LEU A 31 1.78 5.87 3.61
C LEU A 31 2.71 4.75 4.07
N GLN A 32 3.89 5.08 4.60
CA GLN A 32 4.82 4.11 5.18
C GLN A 32 4.22 3.38 6.38
N ALA A 33 3.47 4.09 7.24
CA ALA A 33 2.76 3.49 8.36
C ALA A 33 1.70 2.48 7.86
N THR A 34 0.89 2.87 6.89
CA THR A 34 -0.14 2.00 6.30
C THR A 34 0.46 0.75 5.64
N LEU A 35 1.57 0.90 4.90
CA LEU A 35 2.29 -0.21 4.29
C LEU A 35 2.93 -1.14 5.34
N CYS A 36 3.46 -0.58 6.41
CA CYS A 36 4.03 -1.34 7.53
C CYS A 36 2.96 -2.16 8.25
N ASP A 37 1.82 -1.55 8.58
CA ASP A 37 0.70 -2.24 9.19
C ASP A 37 0.22 -3.38 8.28
N LEU A 38 0.16 -3.14 6.96
CA LEU A 38 -0.32 -4.15 6.01
C LEU A 38 0.61 -5.36 5.99
N GLU A 39 1.92 -5.11 6.01
CA GLU A 39 2.95 -6.13 6.06
C GLU A 39 2.89 -6.96 7.36
N LEU A 40 2.71 -6.30 8.51
CA LEU A 40 2.51 -6.97 9.80
C LEU A 40 1.27 -7.87 9.78
N HIS A 41 0.16 -7.38 9.21
CA HIS A 41 -1.07 -8.15 9.07
C HIS A 41 -0.97 -9.32 8.07
N LEU A 42 -0.13 -9.22 7.05
CA LEU A 42 0.13 -10.37 6.17
C LEU A 42 0.90 -11.47 6.90
N GLN A 43 1.81 -11.09 7.80
CA GLN A 43 2.63 -12.00 8.60
C GLN A 43 1.88 -12.56 9.82
N SER A 44 0.90 -11.83 10.36
CA SER A 44 0.09 -12.30 11.47
C SER A 44 -0.93 -13.37 11.05
N HIS A 45 -1.34 -14.20 12.02
CA HIS A 45 -2.46 -15.13 11.89
C HIS A 45 -3.77 -14.49 12.36
N GLU A 46 -3.76 -13.20 12.67
CA GLU A 46 -4.92 -12.45 13.14
C GLU A 46 -5.78 -11.99 11.97
N GLN A 47 -7.05 -11.75 12.27
CA GLN A 47 -8.01 -11.25 11.30
C GLN A 47 -7.71 -9.76 11.05
N ALA A 48 -7.05 -9.47 9.94
CA ALA A 48 -6.78 -8.10 9.54
C ALA A 48 -7.99 -7.46 8.86
N ASP A 49 -8.25 -6.20 9.17
CA ASP A 49 -9.27 -5.39 8.50
C ASP A 49 -8.70 -4.81 7.19
N TYR A 50 -8.47 -5.70 6.22
CA TYR A 50 -7.89 -5.31 4.95
C TYR A 50 -8.77 -4.32 4.16
N ALA A 51 -10.08 -4.28 4.42
CA ALA A 51 -11.00 -3.33 3.79
C ALA A 51 -10.70 -1.90 4.26
N ARG A 52 -10.49 -1.71 5.58
CA ARG A 52 -10.04 -0.42 6.12
C ARG A 52 -8.71 -0.01 5.51
N MET A 53 -7.75 -0.92 5.40
CA MET A 53 -6.42 -0.61 4.86
C MET A 53 -6.47 -0.23 3.38
N ALA A 54 -7.27 -0.96 2.58
CA ALA A 54 -7.50 -0.62 1.18
C ALA A 54 -8.14 0.78 1.03
N ASN A 55 -9.06 1.16 1.93
CA ASN A 55 -9.64 2.50 1.91
C ASN A 55 -8.63 3.60 2.27
N LEU A 56 -7.74 3.36 3.24
CA LEU A 56 -6.65 4.30 3.56
C LEU A 56 -5.72 4.49 2.35
N LEU A 57 -5.34 3.39 1.69
CA LEU A 57 -4.52 3.44 0.49
C LEU A 57 -5.20 4.16 -0.67
N ARG A 58 -6.52 3.98 -0.87
CA ARG A 58 -7.29 4.73 -1.88
C ARG A 58 -7.33 6.23 -1.59
N GLY A 59 -7.44 6.60 -0.31
CA GLY A 59 -7.36 8.01 0.10
C GLY A 59 -6.00 8.63 -0.27
N ALA A 60 -4.92 7.93 0.08
CA ALA A 60 -3.56 8.36 -0.29
C ALA A 60 -3.34 8.38 -1.81
N GLU A 61 -3.86 7.39 -2.56
CA GLU A 61 -3.80 7.38 -4.02
C GLU A 61 -4.47 8.62 -4.62
N ALA A 62 -5.68 8.97 -4.16
CA ALA A 62 -6.42 10.13 -4.65
C ALA A 62 -5.74 11.47 -4.33
N GLU A 63 -5.11 11.58 -3.15
CA GLU A 63 -4.33 12.77 -2.78
C GLU A 63 -3.07 12.92 -3.64
N LEU A 64 -2.44 11.79 -4.01
CA LEU A 64 -1.17 11.75 -4.72
C LEU A 64 -1.31 11.73 -6.24
N GLU A 65 -2.48 11.43 -6.81
CA GLU A 65 -2.66 11.21 -8.25
C GLU A 65 -2.23 12.41 -9.10
N ALA A 66 -2.53 13.63 -8.64
CA ALA A 66 -2.22 14.86 -9.37
C ALA A 66 -0.74 15.24 -9.31
N ASP A 67 -0.13 15.18 -8.13
CA ASP A 67 1.22 15.71 -7.88
C ASP A 67 2.31 14.62 -7.93
N HIS A 68 1.95 13.37 -7.67
CA HIS A 68 2.85 12.23 -7.56
C HIS A 68 2.29 10.98 -8.29
N PRO A 69 1.99 11.06 -9.60
CA PRO A 69 1.29 10.01 -10.34
C PRO A 69 2.04 8.66 -10.36
N VAL A 70 3.38 8.69 -10.29
CA VAL A 70 4.20 7.47 -10.22
C VAL A 70 3.95 6.73 -8.91
N VAL A 71 3.90 7.46 -7.80
CA VAL A 71 3.65 6.87 -6.49
C VAL A 71 2.21 6.38 -6.41
N ALA A 72 1.24 7.18 -6.85
CA ALA A 72 -0.17 6.80 -6.91
C ALA A 72 -0.38 5.52 -7.71
N SER A 73 0.25 5.38 -8.88
CA SER A 73 0.16 4.17 -9.72
C SER A 73 0.63 2.91 -8.99
N VAL A 74 1.63 3.02 -8.12
CA VAL A 74 2.18 1.86 -7.40
C VAL A 74 1.30 1.50 -6.21
N ILE A 75 0.75 2.50 -5.51
CA ILE A 75 -0.27 2.28 -4.48
C ILE A 75 -1.53 1.62 -5.07
N SER A 76 -1.92 2.02 -6.28
CA SER A 76 -2.97 1.35 -7.06
C SER A 76 -2.69 -0.15 -7.28
N GLY A 77 -1.42 -0.52 -7.47
CA GLY A 77 -0.98 -1.91 -7.57
C GLY A 77 -1.23 -2.71 -6.30
N VAL A 78 -0.91 -2.14 -5.13
CA VAL A 78 -1.19 -2.73 -3.82
C VAL A 78 -2.70 -2.91 -3.63
N ILE A 79 -3.51 -1.87 -3.90
CA ILE A 79 -4.97 -1.90 -3.77
C ILE A 79 -5.60 -2.98 -4.65
N ARG A 80 -5.20 -3.05 -5.93
CA ARG A 80 -5.69 -4.09 -6.85
C ARG A 80 -5.33 -5.50 -6.39
N THR A 81 -4.13 -5.67 -5.84
CA THR A 81 -3.70 -6.98 -5.33
C THR A 81 -4.50 -7.39 -4.12
N LEU A 82 -4.79 -6.46 -3.20
CA LEU A 82 -5.71 -6.70 -2.08
C LEU A 82 -7.11 -7.09 -2.59
N ALA A 83 -7.67 -6.36 -3.55
CA ALA A 83 -8.98 -6.66 -4.13
C ALA A 83 -9.05 -8.06 -4.75
N ASN A 84 -8.01 -8.44 -5.51
CA ASN A 84 -7.89 -9.77 -6.14
C ASN A 84 -7.77 -10.92 -5.13
N MET A 85 -7.46 -10.64 -3.87
CA MET A 85 -7.48 -11.66 -2.82
C MET A 85 -8.89 -11.98 -2.31
N GLY A 86 -9.89 -11.17 -2.65
CA GLY A 86 -11.27 -11.27 -2.14
C GLY A 86 -11.53 -10.34 -0.96
N ILE A 87 -10.84 -9.20 -0.91
CA ILE A 87 -11.03 -8.10 0.05
C ILE A 87 -11.77 -6.95 -0.64
#